data_AF-A0A9E3N1Q6-F1
#
_entry.id   AF-A0A9E3N1Q6-F1
#
_cell.length_a   1.000
_cell.length_b   1.000
_cell.length_c   1.000
_cell.angle_alpha   90.00
_cell.angle_beta   90.00
_cell.angle_gamma   90.00
#
_symmetry.space_group_name_H-M   'P 1'
#
loop_
_entity.id
_entity.type
_entity.pdbx_description
1 polymer ?
#
loop_
_entity_poly.entity_id
_entity_poly.type
_entity_poly.pdbx_seq_one_letter_code
_entity_poly.pdbx_strand_id
1 'polypeptide(L)'
;MIDLRQIDDLARRLSGLVPPALREGREEMQDNFKAALQAGLAKLDLVTREEFDVQRAVLARTRGQLDELRALVDRLEAQLAARDAGASGTETPPRD
;
A
#
# COMPACT_ATOMS: atom_id res chain seq x y z
N MET A 1 0.23 -1.03 -7.81
CA MET A 1 0.79 0.07 -8.63
C MET A 1 0.62 -0.38 -10.06
N ILE A 2 -0.11 0.36 -10.91
CA ILE A 2 -0.26 -0.05 -12.31
C ILE A 2 1.14 -0.02 -12.94
N ASP A 3 1.60 -1.16 -13.43
CA ASP A 3 2.93 -1.30 -13.99
C ASP A 3 3.02 -0.59 -15.34
N LEU A 4 4.06 0.24 -15.51
CA LEU A 4 4.31 0.96 -16.77
C LEU A 4 4.44 0.00 -17.97
N ARG A 5 4.94 -1.23 -17.73
CA ARG A 5 5.03 -2.30 -18.72
C ARG A 5 3.67 -2.82 -19.18
N GLN A 6 2.68 -2.87 -18.29
CA GLN A 6 1.33 -3.32 -18.64
C GLN A 6 0.61 -2.29 -19.50
N ILE A 7 0.85 -1.00 -19.24
CA ILE A 7 0.34 0.10 -20.08
C ILE A 7 1.01 0.05 -21.46
N ASP A 8 2.31 -0.22 -21.53
CA ASP A 8 3.08 -0.25 -22.78
C ASP A 8 2.69 -1.45 -23.67
N ASP A 9 2.44 -2.63 -23.07
CA ASP A 9 1.93 -3.80 -23.78
C ASP A 9 0.49 -3.59 -24.27
N LEU A 10 -0.35 -2.92 -23.49
CA LEU A 10 -1.70 -2.54 -23.90
C LEU A 10 -1.65 -1.57 -25.08
N ALA A 11 -0.80 -0.54 -25.02
CA ALA A 11 -0.60 0.43 -26.08
C ALA A 11 -0.09 -0.22 -27.39
N ARG A 12 0.83 -1.20 -27.30
CA ARG A 12 1.31 -1.95 -28.46
C ARG A 12 0.25 -2.83 -29.09
N ARG A 13 -0.50 -3.58 -28.29
CA ARG A 13 -1.59 -4.45 -28.78
C ARG A 13 -2.68 -3.63 -29.44
N LEU A 14 -3.03 -2.49 -28.83
CA LEU A 14 -4.02 -1.58 -29.36
C LEU A 14 -3.56 -0.90 -30.66
N SER A 15 -2.30 -0.47 -30.74
CA SER A 15 -1.73 0.11 -31.98
C SER A 15 -1.66 -0.91 -33.13
N GLY A 16 -1.45 -2.20 -32.80
CA GLY A 16 -1.44 -3.29 -33.78
C GLY A 16 -2.82 -3.66 -34.34
N LEU A 17 -3.91 -3.26 -33.68
CA LEU A 17 -5.29 -3.52 -34.11
C LEU A 17 -5.87 -2.40 -34.99
N VAL A 18 -5.13 -1.31 -35.22
CA VAL A 18 -5.56 -0.17 -36.04
C VAL A 18 -5.43 -0.50 -37.54
N PRO A 19 -6.56 -0.63 -38.28
CA PRO A 19 -6.52 -0.88 -39.72
C PRO A 19 -5.93 0.32 -40.48
N PRO A 20 -5.17 0.08 -41.57
CA PRO A 20 -4.55 1.14 -42.36
C PRO A 20 -5.56 2.13 -42.97
N ALA A 21 -6.81 1.70 -43.19
CA ALA A 21 -7.90 2.51 -43.72
C ALA A 21 -8.38 3.64 -42.79
N LEU A 22 -8.08 3.57 -41.48
CA LEU A 22 -8.48 4.60 -40.52
C LEU A 22 -7.44 5.74 -40.34
N ARG A 23 -6.34 5.72 -41.10
CA ARG A 23 -5.29 6.74 -41.04
C ARG A 23 -5.71 8.12 -41.59
N GLU A 24 -6.76 8.16 -42.41
CA GLU A 24 -7.28 9.40 -43.02
C GLU A 24 -8.22 10.16 -42.07
N GLY A 25 -8.95 9.47 -41.18
CA GLY A 25 -9.82 10.03 -40.14
C GLY A 25 -9.17 10.05 -38.74
N ARG A 26 -7.95 10.59 -38.65
CA ARG A 26 -7.11 10.49 -37.45
C ARG A 26 -7.74 11.05 -36.17
N GLU A 27 -8.47 12.16 -36.26
CA GLU A 27 -9.09 12.81 -35.09
C GLU A 27 -10.26 11.98 -34.54
N GLU A 28 -11.23 11.60 -35.37
CA GLU A 28 -12.37 10.77 -34.96
C GLU A 28 -11.93 9.41 -34.41
N MET A 29 -10.87 8.84 -34.98
CA MET A 29 -10.29 7.61 -34.46
C MET A 29 -9.61 7.81 -33.10
N GLN A 30 -8.90 8.93 -32.91
CA GLN A 30 -8.24 9.23 -31.64
C GLN A 30 -9.27 9.42 -30.52
N ASP A 31 -10.39 10.08 -30.81
CA ASP A 31 -11.48 10.27 -29.86
C ASP A 31 -12.17 8.94 -29.51
N ASN A 32 -12.50 8.12 -30.52
CA ASN A 32 -13.08 6.80 -30.29
C ASN A 32 -12.15 5.88 -29.49
N PHE A 33 -10.85 5.97 -29.76
CA PHE A 33 -9.83 5.20 -29.05
C PHE A 33 -9.69 5.65 -27.59
N LYS A 34 -9.69 6.96 -27.35
CA LYS A 34 -9.67 7.54 -26.00
C LYS A 34 -10.90 7.12 -25.21
N ALA A 35 -12.08 7.14 -25.82
CA ALA A 35 -13.32 6.68 -25.19
C ALA A 35 -13.27 5.17 -24.86
N ALA A 36 -12.77 4.34 -25.78
CA ALA A 36 -12.60 2.90 -25.54
C ALA A 36 -11.58 2.61 -24.43
N LEU A 37 -10.48 3.36 -24.37
CA LEU A 37 -9.48 3.25 -23.31
C LEU A 37 -10.05 3.69 -21.95
N GLN A 38 -10.80 4.79 -21.91
CA GLN A 38 -11.48 5.26 -20.71
C GLN A 38 -12.51 4.24 -20.22
N ALA A 39 -13.30 3.65 -21.12
CA ALA A 39 -14.25 2.58 -20.78
C ALA A 39 -13.56 1.30 -20.31
N GLY A 40 -12.42 0.94 -20.91
CA GLY A 40 -11.62 -0.21 -20.51
C GLY A 40 -10.96 -0.03 -19.14
N LEU A 41 -10.40 1.16 -18.87
CA LEU A 41 -9.86 1.53 -17.56
C LEU A 41 -10.94 1.61 -16.49
N ALA A 42 -12.14 2.10 -16.82
CA ALA A 42 -13.28 2.11 -15.89
C ALA A 42 -13.79 0.69 -15.54
N LYS A 43 -13.52 -0.30 -16.41
CA LYS A 43 -13.87 -1.71 -16.16
C LYS A 43 -12.81 -2.44 -15.34
N LEU A 44 -11.60 -1.91 -15.26
CA LEU A 44 -10.61 -2.34 -14.28
C LEU A 44 -11.04 -1.72 -12.94
N ASP A 45 -11.05 -2.50 -11.86
CA ASP A 45 -11.40 -2.04 -10.51
C ASP A 45 -10.28 -1.12 -9.97
N LEU A 46 -10.12 0.04 -10.61
CA LEU A 46 -9.06 0.99 -10.37
C LEU A 46 -9.45 1.86 -9.19
N VAL A 47 -8.68 1.73 -8.12
CA VAL A 47 -8.73 2.67 -7.01
C VAL A 47 -8.23 4.02 -7.49
N THR A 48 -8.97 5.08 -7.21
CA THR A 48 -8.52 6.43 -7.56
C THR A 48 -7.21 6.75 -6.85
N ARG A 49 -6.43 7.68 -7.42
CA ARG A 49 -5.18 8.09 -6.79
C ARG A 49 -5.40 8.68 -5.39
N GLU A 50 -6.49 9.42 -5.21
CA GLU A 50 -6.87 10.00 -3.92
C GLU A 50 -7.19 8.92 -2.89
N GLU A 51 -7.99 7.91 -3.24
CA GLU A 51 -8.29 6.77 -2.35
C GLU A 51 -7.03 5.98 -1.98
N PHE A 52 -6.12 5.77 -2.95
CA PHE A 52 -4.83 5.13 -2.68
C PHE A 52 -4.00 5.93 -1.66
N ASP A 53 -3.93 7.24 -1.83
CA ASP A 53 -3.18 8.13 -0.94
C ASP A 53 -3.78 8.16 0.47
N VAL A 54 -5.12 8.14 0.59
CA VAL A 54 -5.81 7.99 1.88
C VAL A 54 -5.45 6.68 2.56
N GLN A 55 -5.53 5.56 1.85
CA GLN A 55 -5.21 4.25 2.44
C GLN A 55 -3.75 4.16 2.86
N ARG A 56 -2.84 4.75 2.08
CA ARG A 56 -1.42 4.85 2.43
C ARG A 56 -1.21 5.67 3.71
N ALA A 57 -1.94 6.78 3.88
CA ALA A 57 -1.87 7.60 5.09
C ALA A 57 -2.40 6.84 6.31
N VAL A 58 -3.51 6.10 6.16
CA VAL A 58 -4.06 5.24 7.22
C VAL A 58 -3.04 4.18 7.64
N LEU A 59 -2.43 3.47 6.68
CA LEU A 59 -1.39 2.47 6.97
C LEU A 59 -0.18 3.07 7.68
N ALA A 60 0.27 4.26 7.27
CA ALA A 60 1.38 4.96 7.92
C ALA A 60 1.05 5.29 9.39
N ARG A 61 -0.17 5.78 9.65
CA ARG A 61 -0.65 6.05 11.01
C ARG A 61 -0.71 4.79 11.87
N THR A 62 -1.28 3.71 11.35
CA THR A 62 -1.39 2.44 12.07
C THR A 62 -0.01 1.89 12.43
N ARG A 63 0.97 2.02 11.53
CA ARG A 63 2.35 1.62 11.81
C ARG A 63 2.95 2.43 12.96
N GLY A 64 2.76 3.75 12.97
CA GLY A 64 3.19 4.58 14.10
C GLY A 64 2.55 4.16 15.42
N GLN A 65 1.24 3.92 15.43
CA GLN A 65 0.54 3.44 16.62
C GLN A 65 1.03 2.07 17.11
N LEU A 66 1.41 1.18 16.18
CA LEU A 66 1.96 -0.13 16.51
C LEU A 66 3.35 0.00 17.14
N ASP A 67 4.20 0.88 16.62
CA ASP A 67 5.53 1.15 17.17
C ASP A 67 5.43 1.76 18.59
N GLU A 68 4.48 2.68 18.82
CA GLU A 68 4.21 3.22 20.15
C GLU A 68 3.75 2.14 21.13
N LEU A 69 2.80 1.29 20.72
CA LEU A 69 2.29 0.22 21.56
C LEU A 69 3.39 -0.81 21.88
N ARG A 70 4.24 -1.12 20.90
CA ARG A 70 5.43 -1.98 21.09
C ARG A 70 6.33 -1.41 22.19
N ALA A 71 6.66 -0.12 22.11
CA ALA A 71 7.52 0.52 23.10
C ALA A 71 6.89 0.53 24.51
N LEU A 72 5.56 0.69 24.61
CA LEU A 72 4.85 0.61 25.88
C LEU A 72 4.91 -0.80 26.47
N VAL A 73 4.71 -1.84 25.65
CA VAL A 73 4.81 -3.24 26.09
C VAL A 73 6.22 -3.55 26.58
N ASP A 74 7.26 -3.21 25.80
CA ASP A 74 8.66 -3.46 26.17
C ASP A 74 9.01 -2.77 27.51
N ARG A 75 8.51 -1.54 27.73
CA ARG A 75 8.67 -0.82 29.00
C ARG A 75 7.99 -1.53 30.16
N LEU A 76 6.76 -2.00 29.98
CA LEU A 76 6.00 -2.70 31.02
C LEU A 76 6.64 -4.04 31.36
N GLU A 77 7.08 -4.80 30.36
CA GLU A 77 7.82 -6.06 30.54
C GLU A 77 9.11 -5.83 31.35
N ALA A 78 9.87 -4.78 31.03
CA ALA A 78 11.07 -4.41 31.79
C ALA A 78 10.77 -4.03 33.25
N GLN A 79 9.66 -3.31 33.51
CA GLN A 79 9.24 -2.96 34.87
C GLN A 79 8.81 -4.18 35.68
N LEU A 80 8.11 -5.13 35.06
CA LEU A 80 7.71 -6.38 35.70
C LEU A 80 8.93 -7.23 36.03
N ALA A 81 9.86 -7.40 35.10
CA ALA A 81 11.11 -8.12 35.34
C ALA A 81 11.93 -7.50 36.49
N ALA A 82 12.00 -6.17 36.55
CA ALA A 82 12.68 -5.47 37.65
C ALA A 82 11.99 -5.69 39.01
N ARG A 83 10.64 -5.75 39.05
CA ARG A 83 9.87 -6.02 40.26
C ARG A 83 10.08 -7.45 40.76
N ASP A 84 10.11 -8.43 39.86
CA ASP A 84 10.31 -9.84 40.20
C ASP A 84 11.75 -10.10 40.71
N ALA A 85 12.74 -9.41 40.13
CA ALA A 85 14.12 -9.42 40.62
C ALA A 85 14.24 -8.77 42.02
N GLY A 86 13.47 -7.72 42.31
CA GLY A 86 13.44 -7.09 43.63
C GLY A 86 12.78 -7.96 44.72
N ALA A 87 11.79 -8.78 44.36
CA ALA A 87 11.09 -9.66 45.30
C ALA A 87 11.89 -10.91 45.70
N SER A 88 12.83 -11.35 44.85
CA SER A 88 13.69 -12.52 45.10
C SER A 88 14.95 -12.19 45.92
N GLY A 89 15.26 -10.90 46.12
CA GLY A 89 16.45 -10.45 46.86
C GLY A 89 16.28 -10.28 48.37
N THR A 90 15.07 -10.43 48.93
CA THR A 90 14.78 -10.11 50.34
C THR A 90 14.65 -11.31 51.29
N GLU A 91 14.84 -12.55 50.82
CA GLU A 91 14.71 -13.73 51.68
C GLU A 91 16.05 -14.50 51.78
N THR A 92 16.92 -14.07 52.70
CA THR A 92 17.74 -14.92 53.62
C THR A 92 18.75 -14.03 54.37
N PRO A 93 18.51 -13.70 55.65
CA PRO A 93 19.60 -13.40 56.58
C PRO A 93 20.32 -14.71 56.98
N PRO A 94 21.65 -14.72 57.10
CA PRO A 94 22.39 -15.89 57.55
C PRO A 94 22.06 -16.23 59.01
N ARG A 95 22.00 -17.55 59.28
CA ARG A 95 21.80 -18.17 60.59
C ARG A 95 22.94 -17.83 61.56
N ASP A 96 22.57 -17.53 62.81
CA ASP A 96 23.35 -17.85 64.03
C ASP A 96 22.55 -18.87 64.86
#